data_AF-A0A402CG21-F1
#
_entry.id   AF-A0A402CG21-F1
#
_cell.length_a   1.000
_cell.length_b   1.000
_cell.length_c   1.000
_cell.angle_alpha   90.00
_cell.angle_beta   90.00
_cell.angle_gamma   90.00
#
_symmetry.space_group_name_H-M   'P 1'
#
loop_
_entity.id
_entity.type
_entity.pdbx_description
1 polymer ?
#
loop_
_entity_poly.entity_id
_entity_poly.type
_entity_poly.pdbx_seq_one_letter_code
_entity_poly.pdbx_strand_id
1 'polypeptide(L)'
;MSFTPTTAPYSSPEGLVTARHDSCDFGPELLHYLETGDNDGNPWYDQHYAADVGIPLPQARAIADAAIERCDDTLDAQEAQTSRAASQSAAATTSAARQAALAEKEAAACGQIGGVLTQRAGGDTCRSATPDAPGNDTTHTRCYLGNINFNPDGSLIEEQLEFARRQYPKCYTF
;
A
#
# COMPACT_ATOMS: atom_id res chain seq x y z
N MET A 1 -23.90 19.94 6.48
CA MET A 1 -23.78 20.33 5.06
C MET A 1 -23.45 19.06 4.30
N SER A 2 -24.41 18.54 3.55
CA SER A 2 -24.30 17.22 2.90
C SER A 2 -23.80 17.41 1.47
N PHE A 3 -22.68 16.77 1.12
CA PHE A 3 -22.19 16.69 -0.25
C PHE A 3 -23.01 15.64 -1.00
N THR A 4 -23.64 16.03 -2.10
CA THR A 4 -24.14 15.11 -3.11
C THR A 4 -23.27 15.29 -4.35
N PRO A 5 -22.53 14.26 -4.80
CA PRO A 5 -21.93 14.30 -6.12
C PRO A 5 -23.01 13.82 -7.09
N THR A 6 -23.67 14.78 -7.74
CA THR A 6 -24.40 14.50 -8.98
C THR A 6 -23.77 15.32 -10.06
N THR A 7 -22.95 14.68 -10.87
CA THR A 7 -22.60 15.17 -12.19
C THR A 7 -22.75 13.99 -13.12
N ALA A 8 -23.97 13.83 -13.63
CA ALA A 8 -24.17 13.11 -14.88
C ALA A 8 -23.31 13.82 -15.96
N PRO A 9 -22.72 13.10 -16.92
CA PRO A 9 -22.05 13.75 -18.04
C PRO A 9 -23.06 14.67 -18.71
N TYR A 10 -22.74 15.97 -18.74
CA TYR A 10 -23.60 16.97 -19.36
C TYR A 10 -23.45 16.82 -20.86
N SER A 11 -24.29 15.97 -21.47
CA SER A 11 -24.43 15.90 -22.92
C SER A 11 -24.97 17.26 -23.37
N SER A 12 -24.09 18.11 -23.90
CA SER A 12 -24.53 19.39 -24.46
C SER A 12 -25.37 19.08 -25.70
N PRO A 13 -26.62 19.57 -25.83
CA PRO A 13 -27.53 19.15 -26.89
C PRO A 13 -27.05 19.48 -28.32
N GLU A 14 -25.92 20.18 -28.48
CA GLU A 14 -25.33 20.50 -29.79
C GLU A 14 -23.81 20.26 -29.90
N GLY A 15 -23.13 19.78 -28.84
CA GLY A 15 -21.66 19.63 -28.80
C GLY A 15 -21.19 18.30 -28.22
N LEU A 16 -19.94 17.94 -28.48
CA LEU A 16 -19.30 16.74 -27.93
C LEU A 16 -19.19 16.82 -26.39
N VAL A 17 -19.08 15.66 -25.74
CA VAL A 17 -18.74 15.55 -24.32
C VAL A 17 -17.41 16.27 -24.05
N THR A 18 -17.39 17.10 -23.01
CA THR A 18 -16.15 17.77 -22.57
C THR A 18 -15.22 16.74 -21.92
N ALA A 19 -14.00 16.65 -22.43
CA ALA A 19 -12.95 15.82 -21.85
C ALA A 19 -12.61 16.28 -20.43
N ARG A 20 -12.39 15.33 -19.51
CA ARG A 20 -11.91 15.59 -18.16
C ARG A 20 -10.39 15.79 -18.12
N HIS A 21 -9.67 15.18 -19.06
CA HIS A 21 -8.23 15.31 -19.22
C HIS A 21 -7.89 15.95 -20.56
N ASP A 22 -6.93 16.88 -20.57
CA ASP A 22 -6.50 17.59 -21.79
C ASP A 22 -6.05 16.64 -22.91
N SER A 23 -5.45 15.49 -22.56
CA SER A 23 -5.04 14.49 -23.56
C SER A 23 -6.20 13.72 -24.20
N CYS A 24 -7.42 13.86 -23.66
CA CYS A 24 -8.64 13.24 -24.19
C CYS A 24 -9.50 14.22 -25.00
N ASP A 25 -9.09 15.49 -25.14
CA ASP A 25 -9.80 16.53 -25.89
C ASP A 25 -9.53 16.46 -27.41
N PHE A 26 -9.53 15.25 -27.98
CA PHE A 26 -9.33 14.99 -29.42
C PHE A 26 -10.65 14.79 -30.18
N GLY A 27 -11.77 14.99 -29.48
CA GLY A 27 -13.12 14.78 -30.00
C GLY A 27 -13.41 15.53 -31.31
N PRO A 28 -13.10 16.84 -31.40
CA PRO A 28 -13.33 17.62 -32.61
C PRO A 28 -12.58 17.08 -33.84
N GLU A 29 -11.32 16.69 -33.67
CA GLU A 29 -10.49 16.12 -34.74
C GLU A 29 -10.99 14.75 -35.18
N LEU A 30 -11.40 13.91 -34.22
CA LEU A 30 -12.03 12.63 -34.53
C LEU A 30 -13.35 12.82 -35.27
N LEU A 31 -14.17 13.78 -34.84
CA LEU A 31 -15.44 14.08 -35.51
C LEU A 31 -15.21 14.59 -36.94
N HIS A 32 -14.20 15.44 -37.14
CA HIS A 32 -13.79 15.89 -38.46
C HIS A 32 -13.42 14.71 -39.35
N TYR A 33 -12.53 13.83 -38.88
CA TYR A 33 -12.11 12.63 -39.60
C TYR A 33 -13.29 11.71 -39.94
N LEU A 34 -14.20 11.46 -39.00
CA LEU A 34 -15.37 10.62 -39.25
C LEU A 34 -16.30 11.22 -40.31
N GLU A 35 -16.36 12.55 -40.44
CA GLU A 35 -17.19 13.23 -41.44
C GLU A 35 -16.51 13.29 -42.82
N THR A 36 -15.22 13.61 -42.86
CA THR A 36 -14.50 13.95 -44.10
C THR A 36 -13.58 12.85 -44.60
N GLY A 37 -13.15 11.94 -43.73
CA GLY A 37 -12.03 11.02 -43.96
C GLY A 37 -10.66 11.70 -43.95
N ASP A 38 -10.60 13.01 -43.65
CA ASP A 38 -9.35 13.75 -43.53
C ASP A 38 -8.78 13.56 -42.12
N ASN A 39 -7.61 12.93 -42.04
CA ASN A 39 -6.97 12.61 -40.78
C ASN A 39 -5.96 13.68 -40.33
N ASP A 40 -5.84 14.80 -41.07
CA ASP A 40 -4.90 15.89 -40.81
C ASP A 40 -3.43 15.41 -40.64
N GLY A 41 -3.08 14.31 -41.28
CA GLY A 41 -1.76 13.68 -41.18
C GLY A 41 -1.55 12.82 -39.93
N ASN A 42 -2.60 12.53 -39.15
CA ASN A 42 -2.57 11.60 -38.03
C ASN A 42 -3.03 10.20 -38.46
N PRO A 43 -2.10 9.27 -38.76
CA PRO A 43 -2.46 7.92 -39.23
C PRO A 43 -3.14 7.05 -38.17
N TRP A 44 -3.20 7.51 -36.91
CA TRP A 44 -3.91 6.81 -35.85
C TRP A 44 -5.41 6.73 -36.14
N TYR A 45 -6.02 7.77 -36.72
CA TYR A 45 -7.44 7.75 -37.06
C TYR A 45 -7.76 6.70 -38.14
N ASP A 46 -6.91 6.56 -39.16
CA ASP A 46 -7.05 5.51 -40.17
C ASP A 46 -7.01 4.11 -39.56
N GLN A 47 -6.10 3.89 -38.61
CA GLN A 47 -5.91 2.59 -37.98
C GLN A 47 -7.10 2.18 -37.10
N HIS A 48 -7.79 3.15 -36.52
CA HIS A 48 -8.80 2.90 -35.49
C HIS A 48 -10.25 3.17 -35.94
N TYR A 49 -10.47 4.03 -36.94
CA TYR A 49 -11.79 4.54 -37.30
C TYR A 49 -12.07 4.54 -38.81
N ALA A 50 -11.19 4.00 -39.67
CA ALA A 50 -11.43 3.97 -41.12
C ALA A 50 -12.74 3.28 -41.54
N ALA A 51 -13.25 2.33 -40.75
CA ALA A 51 -14.53 1.67 -41.01
C ALA A 51 -15.74 2.59 -40.77
N ASP A 52 -15.55 3.69 -40.03
CA ASP A 52 -16.59 4.59 -39.54
C ASP A 52 -16.58 5.94 -40.29
N VAL A 53 -15.77 6.09 -41.34
CA VAL A 53 -15.72 7.31 -42.16
C VAL A 53 -16.98 7.44 -43.03
N GLY A 54 -17.57 8.63 -43.05
CA GLY A 54 -18.75 8.97 -43.86
C GLY A 54 -20.08 8.51 -43.27
N ILE A 55 -20.09 8.10 -41.99
CA ILE A 55 -21.32 7.74 -41.28
C ILE A 55 -22.18 8.99 -40.97
N PRO A 56 -23.49 8.82 -40.69
CA PRO A 56 -24.34 9.94 -40.31
C PRO A 56 -23.81 10.69 -39.07
N LEU A 57 -23.86 12.02 -39.11
CA LEU A 57 -23.34 12.90 -38.05
C LEU A 57 -23.78 12.51 -36.62
N PRO A 58 -25.04 12.11 -36.34
CA PRO A 58 -25.41 11.65 -35.00
C PRO A 58 -24.62 10.41 -34.53
N GLN A 59 -24.27 9.51 -35.45
CA GLN A 59 -23.47 8.34 -35.15
C GLN A 59 -22.00 8.71 -34.97
N ALA A 60 -21.45 9.60 -35.82
CA ALA A 60 -20.08 10.09 -35.67
C ALA A 60 -19.86 10.79 -34.32
N ARG A 61 -20.82 11.62 -33.88
CA ARG A 61 -20.79 12.26 -32.56
C ARG A 61 -20.76 11.24 -31.43
N ALA A 62 -21.62 10.22 -31.48
CA ALA A 62 -21.64 9.17 -30.47
C ALA A 62 -20.32 8.39 -30.38
N ILE A 63 -19.64 8.16 -31.52
CA ILE A 63 -18.32 7.52 -31.55
C ILE A 63 -17.26 8.44 -30.92
N ALA A 64 -17.26 9.73 -31.26
CA ALA A 64 -16.34 10.70 -30.70
C ALA A 64 -16.54 10.87 -29.17
N ASP A 65 -17.78 11.02 -28.71
CA ASP A 65 -18.13 11.08 -27.29
C ASP A 65 -17.64 9.84 -26.53
N ALA A 66 -17.93 8.64 -27.07
CA ALA A 66 -17.50 7.39 -26.46
C ALA A 66 -15.98 7.22 -26.42
N ALA A 67 -15.25 7.83 -27.38
CA ALA A 67 -13.80 7.81 -27.40
C ALA A 67 -13.20 8.72 -26.33
N ILE A 68 -13.75 9.92 -26.16
CA ILE A 68 -13.38 10.87 -25.09
C ILE A 68 -13.63 10.22 -23.73
N GLU A 69 -14.83 9.71 -23.50
CA GLU A 69 -15.21 9.10 -22.22
C GLU A 69 -14.30 7.91 -21.89
N ARG A 70 -14.01 7.04 -22.85
CA ARG A 70 -13.11 5.89 -22.64
C ARG A 70 -11.68 6.31 -22.32
N CYS A 71 -11.19 7.36 -22.96
CA CYS A 71 -9.88 7.92 -22.66
C CYS A 71 -9.84 8.45 -21.23
N ASP A 72 -10.84 9.25 -20.83
CA ASP A 72 -10.93 9.80 -19.49
C ASP A 72 -11.04 8.70 -18.43
N ASP A 73 -11.91 7.71 -18.63
CA ASP A 73 -12.10 6.59 -17.70
C ASP A 73 -10.78 5.80 -17.51
N THR A 74 -9.98 5.69 -18.57
CA THR A 74 -8.68 5.02 -18.53
C THR A 74 -7.67 5.81 -17.69
N LEU A 75 -7.62 7.13 -17.85
CA LEU A 75 -6.73 8.00 -17.08
C LEU A 75 -7.17 8.09 -15.62
N ASP A 76 -8.47 8.27 -15.36
CA ASP A 76 -9.05 8.25 -14.00
C ASP A 76 -8.67 6.95 -13.26
N ALA A 77 -8.76 5.80 -13.95
CA ALA A 77 -8.38 4.51 -13.37
C ALA A 77 -6.88 4.43 -13.05
N GLN A 78 -6.01 4.95 -13.92
CA GLN A 78 -4.56 4.99 -13.69
C GLN A 78 -4.18 5.89 -12.51
N GLU A 79 -4.80 7.06 -12.40
CA GLU A 79 -4.59 7.97 -11.27
C GLU A 79 -5.06 7.37 -9.95
N ALA A 80 -6.22 6.71 -9.96
CA ALA A 80 -6.73 5.99 -8.80
C ALA A 80 -5.80 4.84 -8.37
N GLN A 81 -5.25 4.09 -9.33
CA GLN A 81 -4.28 3.02 -9.05
C GLN A 81 -3.00 3.56 -8.44
N THR A 82 -2.46 4.65 -9.00
CA THR A 82 -1.24 5.30 -8.51
C THR A 82 -1.43 5.81 -7.07
N SER A 83 -2.57 6.44 -6.80
CA SER A 83 -2.93 6.93 -5.46
C SER A 83 -3.04 5.79 -4.42
N ARG A 84 -3.61 4.66 -4.82
CA ARG A 84 -3.71 3.46 -3.96
C ARG A 84 -2.33 2.87 -3.67
N ALA A 85 -1.46 2.75 -4.67
CA ALA A 85 -0.11 2.24 -4.51
C ALA A 85 0.74 3.14 -3.59
N ALA A 86 0.63 4.46 -3.74
CA ALA A 86 1.29 5.42 -2.85
C ALA A 86 0.80 5.28 -1.39
N SER A 87 -0.52 5.16 -1.20
CA SER A 87 -1.11 4.99 0.13
C SER A 87 -0.67 3.69 0.81
N GLN A 88 -0.63 2.58 0.07
CA GLN A 88 -0.14 1.30 0.59
C GLN A 88 1.35 1.35 0.96
N SER A 89 2.16 2.02 0.15
CA SER A 89 3.59 2.21 0.41
C SER A 89 3.84 3.06 1.66
N ALA A 90 3.06 4.13 1.85
CA ALA A 90 3.14 4.96 3.05
C ALA A 90 2.72 4.19 4.32
N ALA A 91 1.66 3.38 4.23
CA ALA A 91 1.22 2.52 5.33
C ALA A 91 2.29 1.48 5.72
N ALA A 92 2.89 0.81 4.72
CA ALA A 92 3.97 -0.16 4.94
C ALA A 92 5.23 0.49 5.56
N THR A 93 5.58 1.70 5.13
CA THR A 93 6.70 2.45 5.72
C THR A 93 6.41 2.78 7.19
N THR A 94 5.18 3.20 7.49
CA THR A 94 4.76 3.53 8.86
C THR A 94 4.76 2.30 9.76
N SER A 95 4.30 1.13 9.27
CA SER A 95 4.32 -0.10 10.05
C SER A 95 5.74 -0.60 10.31
N ALA A 96 6.63 -0.54 9.30
CA ALA A 96 8.03 -0.90 9.45
C ALA A 96 8.75 0.01 10.47
N ALA A 97 8.52 1.33 10.43
CA ALA A 97 9.08 2.26 11.40
C ALA A 97 8.60 1.98 12.84
N ARG A 98 7.31 1.65 13.02
CA ARG A 98 6.77 1.26 14.33
C ARG A 98 7.38 -0.04 14.85
N GLN A 99 7.56 -1.03 13.98
CA GLN A 99 8.20 -2.30 14.35
C GLN A 99 9.67 -2.12 14.73
N ALA A 100 10.42 -1.29 14.00
CA ALA A 100 11.80 -0.96 14.33
C ALA A 100 11.90 -0.26 15.70
N ALA A 101 11.05 0.74 15.96
CA ALA A 101 11.02 1.42 17.24
C ALA A 101 10.63 0.51 18.41
N LEU A 102 9.76 -0.49 18.18
CA LEU A 102 9.44 -1.50 19.17
C LEU A 102 10.63 -2.42 19.45
N ALA A 103 11.26 -2.94 18.40
CA ALA A 103 12.44 -3.80 18.52
C ALA A 103 13.61 -3.10 19.24
N GLU A 104 13.80 -1.79 19.04
CA GLU A 104 14.78 -0.99 19.79
C GLU A 104 14.46 -0.94 21.30
N LYS A 105 13.18 -0.76 21.67
CA LYS A 105 12.76 -0.79 23.07
C LYS A 105 12.96 -2.17 23.69
N GLU A 106 12.55 -3.22 22.98
CA GLU A 106 12.70 -4.60 23.43
C GLU A 106 14.19 -4.98 23.60
N ALA A 107 15.04 -4.59 22.66
CA ALA A 107 16.49 -4.77 22.76
C ALA A 107 17.07 -4.02 23.96
N ALA A 108 16.64 -2.77 24.20
CA ALA A 108 17.09 -1.99 25.35
C ALA A 108 16.65 -2.63 26.68
N ALA A 109 15.38 -3.01 26.81
CA ALA A 109 14.84 -3.65 28.00
C ALA A 109 15.53 -4.99 28.29
N CYS A 110 15.75 -5.80 27.25
CA CYS A 110 16.46 -7.06 27.39
C CYS A 110 17.95 -6.86 27.75
N GLY A 111 18.59 -5.86 27.14
CA GLY A 111 19.98 -5.50 27.44
C GLY A 111 20.18 -5.03 28.87
N GLN A 112 19.20 -4.37 29.49
CA GLN A 112 19.27 -3.94 30.89
C GLN A 112 19.44 -5.11 31.87
N ILE A 113 18.94 -6.30 31.50
CA ILE A 113 19.11 -7.53 32.30
C ILE A 113 20.19 -8.45 31.74
N GLY A 114 21.08 -7.95 30.89
CA GLY A 114 22.17 -8.73 30.28
C GLY A 114 21.70 -9.82 29.32
N GLY A 115 20.48 -9.73 28.81
CA GLY A 115 19.94 -10.61 27.78
C GLY A 115 20.21 -10.10 26.36
N VAL A 116 19.81 -10.91 25.38
CA VAL A 116 19.86 -10.63 23.94
C VAL A 116 18.48 -10.85 23.35
N LEU A 117 18.00 -9.84 22.61
CA LEU A 117 16.76 -9.93 21.84
C LEU A 117 16.89 -11.04 20.79
N THR A 118 15.95 -11.98 20.78
CA THR A 118 15.87 -13.06 19.81
C THR A 118 14.50 -13.03 19.13
N GLN A 119 14.49 -12.79 17.82
CA GLN A 119 13.28 -12.79 17.02
C GLN A 119 12.83 -14.23 16.72
N ARG A 120 11.53 -14.51 16.87
CA ARG A 120 10.93 -15.80 16.51
C ARG A 120 9.61 -15.59 15.78
N ALA A 121 9.19 -16.61 15.03
CA ALA A 121 7.92 -16.59 14.29
C ALA A 121 6.66 -16.37 15.17
N GLY A 122 6.78 -16.49 16.50
CA GLY A 122 5.71 -16.24 17.48
C GLY A 122 5.87 -14.95 18.30
N GLY A 123 6.82 -14.08 17.95
CA GLY A 123 7.13 -12.87 18.70
C GLY A 123 8.57 -12.85 19.23
N ASP A 124 9.02 -11.64 19.55
CA ASP A 124 10.37 -11.41 20.06
C ASP A 124 10.46 -11.84 21.52
N THR A 125 11.63 -12.36 21.91
CA THR A 125 11.89 -12.84 23.26
C THR A 125 13.25 -12.38 23.74
N CYS A 126 13.35 -12.02 25.01
CA CYS A 126 14.61 -11.81 25.67
C CYS A 126 15.19 -13.16 26.10
N ARG A 127 16.37 -13.50 25.59
CA ARG A 127 17.10 -14.72 25.94
C ARG A 127 18.39 -14.36 26.65
N SER A 128 18.85 -15.20 27.57
CA SER A 128 20.17 -15.05 28.18
C SER A 128 21.28 -14.95 27.12
N ALA A 129 22.27 -14.09 27.36
CA ALA A 129 23.49 -14.00 26.55
C ALA A 129 24.36 -15.27 26.63
N THR A 130 24.16 -16.11 27.64
CA THR A 130 24.89 -17.37 27.87
C THR A 130 23.92 -18.56 27.89
N PRO A 131 23.24 -18.88 26.77
CA PRO A 131 22.15 -19.85 26.73
C PRO A 131 22.52 -21.27 27.17
N ASP A 132 23.80 -21.64 27.05
CA ASP A 132 24.32 -22.95 27.48
C ASP A 132 24.84 -23.00 28.93
N ALA A 133 24.89 -21.85 29.61
CA ALA A 133 25.30 -21.81 31.01
C ALA A 133 24.23 -22.43 31.91
N PRO A 134 24.63 -23.02 33.06
CA PRO A 134 23.69 -23.63 33.98
C PRO A 134 22.75 -22.61 34.65
N GLY A 135 21.45 -22.91 34.65
CA GLY A 135 20.38 -22.00 35.08
C GLY A 135 20.24 -21.87 36.60
N ASN A 136 20.01 -22.98 37.31
CA ASN A 136 20.05 -23.03 38.78
C ASN A 136 20.23 -24.45 39.38
N ASP A 137 19.56 -25.47 38.83
CA ASP A 137 19.32 -26.80 39.43
C ASP A 137 19.23 -27.92 38.37
N THR A 138 18.86 -29.14 38.79
CA THR A 138 18.74 -30.34 37.93
C THR A 138 17.58 -30.32 36.93
N THR A 139 16.59 -29.44 37.09
CA THR A 139 15.42 -29.27 36.21
C THR A 139 15.56 -28.08 35.27
N HIS A 140 16.20 -26.99 35.70
CA HIS A 140 16.48 -25.83 34.88
C HIS A 140 17.99 -25.74 34.60
N THR A 141 18.45 -26.81 33.93
CA THR A 141 19.88 -27.06 33.74
C THR A 141 20.56 -26.05 32.84
N ARG A 142 19.82 -25.26 32.05
CA ARG A 142 20.40 -24.28 31.10
C ARG A 142 19.57 -23.02 30.90
N CYS A 143 20.27 -21.91 30.66
CA CYS A 143 19.68 -20.59 30.48
C CYS A 143 18.78 -20.43 29.25
N TYR A 144 18.91 -21.27 28.22
CA TYR A 144 18.04 -21.20 27.04
C TYR A 144 16.56 -21.48 27.33
N LEU A 145 16.23 -22.12 28.46
CA LEU A 145 14.87 -22.42 28.89
C LEU A 145 14.18 -21.23 29.58
N GLY A 146 14.94 -20.28 30.11
CA GLY A 146 14.42 -19.11 30.83
C GLY A 146 14.17 -17.90 29.95
N ASN A 147 13.52 -18.05 28.78
CA ASN A 147 13.20 -16.90 27.91
C ASN A 147 12.10 -16.03 28.55
N ILE A 148 12.19 -14.72 28.34
CA ILE A 148 11.23 -13.73 28.84
C ILE A 148 10.59 -13.04 27.63
N ASN A 149 9.27 -13.01 27.56
CA ASN A 149 8.52 -12.34 26.51
C ASN A 149 8.36 -10.84 26.80
N PHE A 150 7.99 -10.08 25.79
CA PHE A 150 7.67 -8.66 25.91
C PHE A 150 6.15 -8.41 25.90
N ASN A 151 5.76 -7.33 26.57
CA ASN A 151 4.47 -6.69 26.42
C ASN A 151 4.41 -5.92 25.09
N PRO A 152 3.21 -5.57 24.59
CA PRO A 152 3.05 -4.78 23.35
C PRO A 152 3.73 -3.41 23.34
N ASP A 153 4.13 -2.89 24.51
CA ASP A 153 4.85 -1.61 24.65
C ASP A 153 6.39 -1.76 24.62
N GLY A 154 6.89 -2.99 24.53
CA GLY A 154 8.31 -3.35 24.51
C GLY A 154 8.94 -3.58 25.89
N SER A 155 8.15 -3.50 26.96
CA SER A 155 8.60 -3.85 28.32
C SER A 155 8.65 -5.37 28.53
N LEU A 156 9.53 -5.86 29.40
CA LEU A 156 9.57 -7.26 29.79
C LEU A 156 8.34 -7.60 30.65
N ILE A 157 7.80 -8.81 30.50
CA ILE A 157 6.70 -9.27 31.37
C ILE A 157 7.25 -9.53 32.78
N GLU A 158 6.80 -8.72 33.76
CA GLU A 158 7.34 -8.75 35.12
C GLU A 158 7.18 -10.12 35.80
N GLU A 159 6.07 -10.83 35.59
CA GLU A 159 5.87 -12.17 36.16
C GLU A 159 6.94 -13.17 35.69
N GLN A 160 7.31 -13.09 34.41
CA GLN A 160 8.37 -13.94 33.84
C GLN A 160 9.75 -13.47 34.30
N LEU A 161 9.93 -12.17 34.51
CA LEU A 161 11.14 -11.59 35.07
C LEU A 161 11.38 -12.08 36.51
N GLU A 162 10.35 -12.07 37.36
CA GLU A 162 10.40 -12.63 38.71
C GLU A 162 10.65 -14.14 38.71
N PHE A 163 10.03 -14.87 37.79
CA PHE A 163 10.30 -16.30 37.62
C PHE A 163 11.76 -16.54 37.24
N ALA A 164 12.31 -15.75 36.31
CA ALA A 164 13.71 -15.82 35.91
C ALA A 164 14.66 -15.45 37.06
N ARG A 165 14.33 -14.44 37.89
CA ARG A 165 15.08 -14.11 39.11
C ARG A 165 15.20 -15.28 40.06
N ARG A 166 14.12 -16.06 40.25
CA ARG A 166 14.09 -17.20 41.17
C ARG A 166 14.71 -18.47 40.59
N GLN A 167 14.40 -18.79 39.33
CA GLN A 167 14.72 -20.08 38.71
C GLN A 167 15.95 -20.02 37.79
N TYR A 168 16.38 -18.84 37.38
CA TYR A 168 17.52 -18.64 36.48
C TYR A 168 18.42 -17.46 36.93
N PRO A 169 18.79 -17.36 38.22
CA PRO A 169 19.51 -16.20 38.77
C PRO A 169 20.89 -15.97 38.16
N LYS A 170 21.45 -16.95 37.42
CA LYS A 170 22.76 -16.84 36.74
C LYS A 170 22.65 -16.50 35.25
N CYS A 171 21.44 -16.46 34.71
CA CYS A 171 21.20 -16.29 33.28
C CYS A 171 21.01 -14.84 32.85
N TYR A 172 20.66 -13.98 33.81
CA TYR A 172 20.40 -12.56 33.62
C TYR A 172 21.04 -11.77 34.76
N THR A 173 21.19 -10.47 34.54
CA THR A 173 21.65 -9.51 35.55
C THR A 173 20.43 -8.87 36.20
N PHE A 174 20.30 -9.03 37.51
CA PHE A 174 19.20 -8.49 38.31
C PHE A 174 19.71 -7.61 39.44
#